data_AF-A0A1G7HQV2-F1
#
_entry.id   AF-A0A1G7HQV2-F1
#
_cell.length_a   1.000
_cell.length_b   1.000
_cell.length_c   1.000
_cell.angle_alpha   90.00
_cell.angle_beta   90.00
_cell.angle_gamma   90.00
#
_symmetry.space_group_name_H-M   'P 1'
#
loop_
_entity.id
_entity.type
_entity.pdbx_description
1 polymer ?
#
loop_
_entity_poly.entity_id
_entity_poly.type
_entity_poly.pdbx_seq_one_letter_code
_entity_poly.pdbx_strand_id
1 'polypeptide(L)' 'MAVLLLGEVTNGELNRDATAKAVAALKSLGDVTVLCAGSSAKAAAEDAAK' A
#
# COMPACT_ATOMS: atom_id res chain seq x y z
N MET A 1 8.61 10.44 11.86
CA MET A 1 7.15 10.62 11.72
C MET A 1 6.65 9.42 10.92
N ALA A 2 5.50 8.83 11.29
CA ALA A 2 4.97 7.65 10.62
C ALA A 2 3.78 8.04 9.74
N VAL A 3 3.66 7.42 8.57
CA VAL A 3 2.60 7.64 7.60
C VAL A 3 1.87 6.32 7.37
N LEU A 4 0.56 6.30 7.60
CA LEU A 4 -0.30 5.20 7.19
C LEU A 4 -0.90 5.51 5.82
N LEU A 5 -0.62 4.65 4.84
CA LEU A 5 -1.20 4.69 3.50
C LEU A 5 -2.19 3.54 3.34
N LEU A 6 -3.40 3.82 2.86
CA LEU A 6 -4.33 2.77 2.42
C LEU A 6 -3.91 2.29 1.03
N GLY A 7 -3.60 1.01 0.90
CA GLY A 7 -3.26 0.40 -0.38
C GLY A 7 -4.52 0.28 -1.24
N GLU A 8 -4.40 0.64 -2.51
CA GLU A 8 -5.47 0.48 -3.48
C GLU A 8 -5.61 -1.01 -3.83
N VAL A 9 -6.64 -1.67 -3.32
CA VAL A 9 -6.87 -3.10 -3.50
C VAL A 9 -8.22 -3.34 -4.18
N THR A 10 -8.20 -4.06 -5.28
CA THR A 10 -9.41 -4.45 -6.03
C THR A 10 -9.40 -5.97 -6.22
N ASN A 11 -10.48 -6.65 -5.86
CA ASN A 11 -10.60 -8.11 -5.96
C ASN A 11 -9.45 -8.90 -5.30
N GLY A 12 -8.83 -8.35 -4.24
CA GLY A 12 -7.71 -8.98 -3.55
C GLY A 12 -6.34 -8.73 -4.20
N GLU A 13 -6.29 -7.98 -5.29
CA GLU A 13 -5.05 -7.60 -5.98
C GLU A 13 -4.68 -6.15 -5.68
N LEU A 14 -3.38 -5.91 -5.49
CA LEU A 14 -2.86 -4.57 -5.29
C LEU A 14 -2.79 -3.82 -6.62
N ASN A 15 -3.35 -2.62 -6.68
CA ASN A 15 -2.99 -1.67 -7.71
C ASN A 15 -1.60 -1.10 -7.40
N ARG A 16 -0.57 -1.78 -7.90
CA ARG A 16 0.83 -1.48 -7.61
C ARG A 16 1.26 -0.10 -8.12
N ASP A 17 0.80 0.31 -9.29
CA ASP A 17 1.17 1.62 -9.87
C ASP A 17 0.64 2.78 -9.01
N ALA A 18 -0.65 2.77 -8.68
CA ALA A 18 -1.26 3.81 -7.85
C ALA A 18 -0.63 3.84 -6.45
N THR A 19 -0.50 2.66 -5.82
CA THR A 19 0.04 2.54 -4.46
C THR A 19 1.51 2.96 -4.40
N ALA A 20 2.35 2.55 -5.37
CA ALA A 20 3.76 2.94 -5.41
C ALA A 20 3.96 4.44 -5.61
N LYS A 21 3.14 5.08 -6.45
CA LYS A 21 3.16 6.54 -6.63
C LYS A 21 2.80 7.27 -5.33
N ALA A 22 1.80 6.79 -4.62
CA ALA A 22 1.43 7.34 -3.32
C ALA A 22 2.55 7.17 -2.28
N VAL A 23 3.16 5.98 -2.20
CA VAL A 23 4.34 5.76 -1.34
C VAL A 23 5.45 6.73 -1.69
N ALA A 24 5.81 6.87 -2.97
CA ALA A 24 6.87 7.76 -3.42
C ALA A 24 6.62 9.23 -3.06
N ALA A 25 5.38 9.71 -3.18
CA ALA A 25 5.00 11.07 -2.81
C ALA A 25 5.11 11.34 -1.30
N LEU A 26 4.91 10.30 -0.47
CA LEU A 26 4.87 10.42 0.99
C LEU A 26 6.21 10.14 1.67
N LYS A 27 7.23 9.65 0.96
CA LYS A 27 8.55 9.30 1.52
C LYS A 27 9.21 10.42 2.33
N SER A 28 9.04 11.68 1.93
CA SER A 28 9.62 12.82 2.64
C SER A 28 8.95 13.13 3.98
N LEU A 29 7.74 12.59 4.20
CA LEU A 29 6.97 12.78 5.42
C LEU A 29 7.31 11.74 6.50
N GLY A 30 8.07 10.70 6.16
CA GLY A 30 8.58 9.69 7.09
C GLY A 30 8.25 8.25 6.67
N ASP A 31 8.28 7.34 7.65
CA ASP A 31 8.14 5.90 7.39
C ASP A 31 6.72 5.56 6.93
N VAL A 32 6.59 5.00 5.72
CA VAL A 32 5.30 4.66 5.13
C VAL A 32 4.95 3.21 5.43
N THR A 33 3.82 3.00 6.11
CA THR A 33 3.19 1.69 6.30
C THR A 33 1.97 1.59 5.39
N VAL A 34 1.90 0.54 4.56
CA VAL A 34 0.76 0.30 3.67
C VAL A 34 -0.21 -0.69 4.29
N LEU A 35 -1.48 -0.31 4.43
CA LEU A 35 -2.56 -1.19 4.86
C LEU A 35 -3.36 -1.68 3.65
N CYS A 36 -3.28 -2.98 3.37
CA CYS A 36 -4.17 -3.66 2.43
C CYS A 36 -5.32 -4.28 3.21
N ALA A 37 -6.54 -3.77 3.02
CA ALA A 37 -7.74 -4.24 3.71
C ALA A 37 -8.74 -4.90 2.74
N GLY A 38 -9.37 -6.00 3.16
CA GLY A 38 -10.34 -6.74 2.37
C GLY A 38 -10.36 -8.23 2.72
N SER A 39 -11.41 -8.95 2.30
CA SER A 39 -11.58 -10.38 2.56
C SER A 39 -10.44 -11.25 1.98
N SER A 40 -9.80 -10.78 0.91
CA SER A 40 -8.71 -11.46 0.20
C SER A 40 -7.43 -10.61 0.13
N ALA A 41 -7.16 -9.79 1.15
CA ALA A 41 -6.08 -8.81 1.10
C ALA A 41 -4.65 -9.36 1.29
N LYS A 42 -4.51 -10.65 1.66
CA LYS A 42 -3.19 -11.24 1.98
C LYS A 42 -2.21 -11.14 0.80
N ALA A 43 -2.64 -11.50 -0.40
CA ALA A 43 -1.78 -11.44 -1.59
C ALA A 43 -1.41 -9.99 -1.95
N ALA A 44 -2.36 -9.06 -1.86
CA ALA A 44 -2.08 -7.63 -2.04
C ALA A 44 -1.07 -7.09 -1.01
N ALA A 45 -1.17 -7.51 0.26
CA ALA A 45 -0.23 -7.11 1.31
C ALA A 45 1.18 -7.65 1.05
N GLU A 46 1.30 -8.91 0.62
CA GLU A 46 2.57 -9.50 0.22
C GLU A 46 3.19 -8.79 -0.99
N ASP A 47 2.38 -8.30 -1.93
CA ASP A 47 2.88 -7.54 -3.07
C ASP A 47 3.29 -6.11 -2.69
N ALA A 48 2.59 -5.48 -1.74
CA ALA A 48 2.94 -4.15 -1.23
C ALA A 48 4.25 -4.14 -0.43
N ALA A 49 4.68 -5.29 0.08
CA ALA A 49 5.91 -5.44 0.86
C ALA A 49 7.18 -5.63 0.02
N LYS A 50 7.08 -5.68 -1.32
CA LYS A 50 8.19 -5.87 -2.27
C LYS A 50 8.63 -4.56 -2.93
#